data_AF-A0A6I2F2K9-F1
#
_entry.id   AF-A0A6I2F2K9-F1
#
_cell.length_a   1.000
_cell.length_b   1.000
_cell.length_c   1.000
_cell.angle_alpha   90.00
_cell.angle_beta   90.00
_cell.angle_gamma   90.00
#
_symmetry.space_group_name_H-M   'P 1'
#
loop_
_entity.id
_entity.type
_entity.pdbx_description
1 polymer ?
#
loop_
_entity_poly.entity_id
_entity_poly.type
_entity_poly.pdbx_seq_one_letter_code
_entity_poly.pdbx_strand_id
1 'polypeptide(L)'
;MATTREERRRAKRAIEAARTMETEVRRMAKRLPKGARARMRLESAVRFAEASVQAAATERRRTPRLAALRAERAAAWLDRASIRFGPAAAKQAGTATGRSARRERRDGRRIVGADAAVRAKARADLAKRRRKQSDQVQKMAKRVALLTVHEAIVAPTDAERAKDLRKQVDRDIRKQERGARPGR
;
A
#
# COMPACT_ATOMS: atom_id res chain seq x y z
N MET A 1 -12.09 36.42 5.09
CA MET A 1 -12.08 34.99 4.71
C MET A 1 -13.38 34.34 5.19
N ALA A 2 -14.41 34.32 4.35
CA ALA A 2 -15.71 33.74 4.73
C ALA A 2 -15.57 32.22 4.96
N THR A 3 -15.77 31.76 6.18
CA THR A 3 -15.86 30.33 6.48
C THR A 3 -17.10 29.78 5.80
N THR A 4 -16.89 28.98 4.75
CA THR A 4 -18.02 28.50 3.94
C THR A 4 -18.96 27.68 4.82
N ARG A 5 -20.27 27.82 4.61
CA ARG A 5 -21.30 27.02 5.32
C ARG A 5 -20.97 25.52 5.26
N GLU A 6 -20.35 25.10 4.17
CA GLU A 6 -19.86 23.75 3.91
C GLU A 6 -18.74 23.33 4.86
N GLU A 7 -17.75 24.18 5.12
CA GLU A 7 -16.67 23.88 6.08
C GLU A 7 -17.21 23.67 7.49
N ARG A 8 -18.18 24.49 7.92
CA ARG A 8 -18.84 24.32 9.22
C ARG A 8 -19.63 23.00 9.29
N ARG A 9 -20.31 22.63 8.19
CA ARG A 9 -21.00 21.32 8.08
C ARG A 9 -20.01 20.16 8.12
N ARG A 10 -18.89 20.26 7.40
CA ARG A 10 -17.82 19.25 7.40
C ARG A 10 -17.24 19.09 8.80
N ALA A 11 -16.90 20.19 9.47
CA ALA A 11 -16.39 20.18 10.84
C ALA A 11 -17.38 19.53 11.82
N LYS A 12 -18.67 19.84 11.70
CA LYS A 12 -19.71 19.20 12.51
C LYS A 12 -19.74 17.69 12.29
N ARG A 13 -19.77 17.24 11.02
CA ARG A 13 -19.76 15.80 10.68
C ARG A 13 -18.50 15.09 11.18
N ALA A 14 -17.34 15.72 11.06
CA ALA A 14 -16.08 15.16 11.55
C ALA A 14 -16.06 15.00 13.08
N ILE A 15 -16.57 15.99 13.82
CA ILE A 15 -16.72 15.93 15.28
C ILE A 15 -17.69 14.80 15.68
N GLU A 16 -18.83 14.69 14.99
CA GLU A 16 -19.80 13.61 15.23
C GLU A 16 -19.20 12.24 14.97
N ALA A 17 -18.48 12.06 13.85
CA ALA A 17 -17.79 10.81 13.53
C ALA A 17 -16.68 10.46 14.55
N ALA A 18 -15.96 11.46 15.08
CA ALA A 18 -14.98 11.21 16.13
C ALA A 18 -15.65 10.74 17.43
N ARG A 19 -16.79 11.34 17.80
CA ARG A 19 -17.57 10.92 18.97
C ARG A 19 -18.15 9.51 18.83
N THR A 20 -18.65 9.13 17.64
CA THR A 20 -19.11 7.76 17.43
C THR A 20 -17.95 6.77 17.62
N MET A 21 -16.77 7.05 17.06
CA MET A 21 -15.57 6.24 17.27
C MET A 21 -15.16 6.17 18.75
N GLU A 22 -15.23 7.26 19.51
CA GLU A 22 -14.97 7.27 20.95
C GLU A 22 -15.89 6.28 21.69
N THR A 23 -17.19 6.31 21.38
CA THR A 23 -18.16 5.41 22.02
C THR A 23 -17.91 3.94 21.67
N GLU A 24 -17.54 3.65 20.42
CA GLU A 24 -17.19 2.29 19.99
C GLU A 24 -15.94 1.78 20.70
N VAL A 25 -14.87 2.58 20.75
CA VAL A 25 -13.63 2.19 21.42
C VAL A 25 -13.83 2.06 22.94
N ARG A 26 -14.63 2.92 23.56
CA ARG A 26 -15.04 2.77 24.97
C ARG A 26 -15.79 1.44 25.19
N ARG A 27 -16.71 1.06 24.29
CA ARG A 27 -17.38 -0.25 24.35
C ARG A 27 -16.39 -1.41 24.20
N MET A 28 -15.40 -1.28 23.32
CA MET A 28 -14.33 -2.30 23.18
C MET A 28 -13.50 -2.43 24.46
N ALA A 29 -13.10 -1.32 25.08
CA ALA A 29 -12.35 -1.32 26.33
C ALA A 29 -13.13 -2.00 27.47
N LYS A 30 -14.45 -1.78 27.55
CA LYS A 30 -15.32 -2.43 28.54
C LYS A 30 -15.39 -3.95 28.40
N ARG A 31 -15.22 -4.48 27.18
CA ARG A 31 -15.20 -5.93 26.91
C ARG A 31 -13.89 -6.61 27.31
N LEU A 32 -12.85 -5.82 27.63
CA LEU A 32 -11.56 -6.34 28.08
C LEU A 32 -11.51 -6.48 29.61
N PRO A 33 -10.76 -7.47 30.13
CA PRO A 33 -10.63 -7.66 31.57
C PRO A 33 -10.03 -6.42 32.24
N LYS A 34 -10.49 -6.14 33.47
CA LYS A 34 -9.94 -5.05 34.30
C LYS A 34 -8.44 -5.29 34.52
N GLY A 35 -7.64 -4.23 34.48
CA GLY A 35 -6.17 -4.32 34.62
C GLY A 35 -5.42 -4.76 33.36
N ALA A 36 -6.11 -5.21 32.30
CA ALA A 36 -5.45 -5.57 31.05
C ALA A 36 -4.72 -4.36 30.44
N ARG A 37 -3.44 -4.54 30.08
CA ARG A 37 -2.65 -3.49 29.40
C ARG A 37 -3.34 -2.95 28.15
N ALA A 38 -3.99 -3.83 27.38
CA ALA A 38 -4.76 -3.45 26.20
C ALA A 38 -5.94 -2.50 26.55
N ARG A 39 -6.65 -2.79 27.64
CA ARG A 39 -7.73 -1.94 28.15
C ARG A 39 -7.23 -0.56 28.55
N MET A 40 -6.16 -0.50 29.35
CA MET A 40 -5.56 0.77 29.75
C MET A 40 -5.13 1.60 28.54
N ARG A 41 -4.52 0.97 27.52
CA ARG A 41 -4.10 1.67 26.28
C ARG A 41 -5.29 2.22 25.49
N LEU A 42 -6.40 1.47 25.40
CA LEU A 42 -7.62 1.97 24.77
C LEU A 42 -8.24 3.13 25.57
N GLU A 43 -8.30 3.02 26.89
CA GLU A 43 -8.82 4.09 27.77
C GLU A 43 -7.97 5.36 27.68
N SER A 44 -6.63 5.24 27.64
CA SER A 44 -5.74 6.39 27.41
C SER A 44 -5.95 7.01 26.02
N ALA A 45 -6.10 6.18 24.98
CA ALA A 45 -6.36 6.68 23.62
C ALA A 45 -7.69 7.43 23.51
N VAL A 46 -8.71 6.92 24.20
CA VAL A 46 -10.03 7.57 24.35
C VAL A 46 -9.90 8.92 25.06
N ARG A 47 -9.21 9.00 26.20
CA ARG A 47 -8.99 10.29 26.91
C ARG A 47 -8.28 11.32 26.04
N PHE A 48 -7.25 10.90 25.28
CA PHE A 48 -6.54 11.79 24.37
C PHE A 48 -7.41 12.29 23.21
N ALA A 49 -8.21 11.40 22.62
CA ALA A 49 -9.13 11.75 21.54
C ALA A 49 -10.22 12.71 22.02
N GLU A 50 -10.77 12.47 23.21
CA GLU A 50 -11.79 13.33 23.83
C GLU A 50 -11.31 14.77 24.00
N ALA A 51 -10.10 14.97 24.54
CA ALA A 51 -9.51 16.30 24.66
C ALA A 51 -9.38 16.98 23.28
N SER A 52 -9.01 16.22 22.26
CA SER A 52 -8.86 16.71 20.89
C SER A 52 -10.20 17.06 20.24
N VAL A 53 -11.24 16.27 20.48
CA VAL A 53 -12.61 16.51 19.98
C VAL A 53 -13.25 17.71 20.69
N GLN A 54 -13.01 17.89 21.99
CA GLN A 54 -13.47 19.07 22.73
C GLN A 54 -12.81 20.35 22.20
N ALA A 55 -11.50 20.34 21.97
CA ALA A 55 -10.80 21.47 21.33
C ALA A 55 -11.35 21.75 19.92
N ALA A 56 -11.63 20.71 19.12
CA ALA A 56 -12.25 20.89 17.82
C ALA A 56 -13.66 21.52 17.91
N ALA A 57 -14.43 21.17 18.94
CA ALA A 57 -15.77 21.70 19.14
C ALA A 57 -15.77 23.20 19.50
N THR A 58 -14.83 23.65 20.34
CA THR A 58 -14.68 25.07 20.71
C THR A 58 -14.18 25.90 19.53
N GLU A 59 -13.25 25.37 18.73
CA GLU A 59 -12.66 26.04 17.56
C GLU A 59 -13.60 26.05 16.33
N ARG A 60 -14.61 25.16 16.27
CA ARG A 60 -15.49 24.94 15.11
C ARG A 60 -16.05 26.22 14.46
N ARG A 61 -16.42 27.21 15.27
CA ARG A 61 -17.01 28.47 14.77
C ARG A 61 -15.95 29.43 14.21
N ARG A 62 -14.74 29.43 14.78
CA ARG A 62 -13.64 30.33 14.43
C ARG A 62 -12.81 29.78 13.26
N THR A 63 -12.48 28.50 13.32
CA THR A 63 -11.58 27.82 12.37
C THR A 63 -12.12 26.43 11.99
N PRO A 64 -13.21 26.35 11.20
CA PRO A 64 -13.88 25.08 10.90
C PRO A 64 -12.99 24.06 10.18
N ARG A 65 -12.07 24.51 9.32
CA ARG A 65 -11.11 23.61 8.65
C ARG A 65 -10.18 22.91 9.65
N LEU A 66 -9.62 23.65 10.60
CA LEU A 66 -8.73 23.10 11.64
C LEU A 66 -9.50 22.18 12.59
N ALA A 67 -10.71 22.58 12.99
CA ALA A 67 -11.60 21.74 13.79
C ALA A 67 -11.90 20.40 13.10
N ALA A 68 -12.21 20.41 11.79
CA ALA A 68 -12.43 19.20 11.02
C ALA A 68 -11.19 18.30 11.01
N LEU A 69 -10.01 18.85 10.69
CA LEU A 69 -8.75 18.09 10.66
C LEU A 69 -8.41 17.49 12.02
N ARG A 70 -8.63 18.23 13.11
CA ARG A 70 -8.38 17.76 14.47
C ARG A 70 -9.30 16.60 14.85
N ALA A 71 -10.58 16.71 14.53
CA ALA A 71 -11.56 15.64 14.76
C ALA A 71 -11.27 14.41 13.88
N GLU A 72 -10.94 14.60 12.60
CA GLU A 72 -10.54 13.51 11.69
C GLU A 72 -9.28 12.77 12.20
N ARG A 73 -8.28 13.51 12.72
CA ARG A 73 -7.09 12.91 13.34
C ARG A 73 -7.43 12.14 14.62
N ALA A 74 -8.31 12.67 15.47
CA ALA A 74 -8.76 11.97 16.67
C ALA A 74 -9.49 10.65 16.32
N ALA A 75 -10.38 10.68 15.33
CA ALA A 75 -11.05 9.48 14.82
C ALA A 75 -10.04 8.46 14.27
N ALA A 76 -9.07 8.90 13.47
CA ALA A 76 -8.03 8.02 12.93
C ALA A 76 -7.11 7.43 14.02
N TRP A 77 -6.82 8.18 15.08
CA TRP A 77 -6.07 7.69 16.23
C TRP A 77 -6.83 6.57 16.95
N LEU A 78 -8.13 6.78 17.19
CA LEU A 78 -9.01 5.79 17.80
C LEU A 78 -9.16 4.54 16.94
N ASP A 79 -9.32 4.69 15.63
CA ASP A 79 -9.36 3.55 14.70
C ASP A 79 -8.09 2.70 14.79
N ARG A 80 -6.92 3.34 14.72
CA ARG A 80 -5.62 2.65 14.89
C ARG A 80 -5.48 1.98 16.26
N ALA A 81 -5.93 2.65 17.32
CA ALA A 81 -5.90 2.09 18.67
C ALA A 81 -6.80 0.85 18.78
N SER A 82 -8.00 0.91 18.18
CA SER A 82 -8.95 -0.21 18.15
C SER A 82 -8.37 -1.43 17.43
N ILE A 83 -7.63 -1.22 16.34
CA ILE A 83 -6.97 -2.30 15.60
C ILE A 83 -5.82 -2.89 16.41
N ARG A 84 -5.06 -2.05 17.12
CA ARG A 84 -3.84 -2.49 17.83
C ARG A 84 -4.12 -3.15 19.17
N PHE A 85 -5.13 -2.66 19.89
CA PHE A 85 -5.40 -3.06 21.28
C PHE A 85 -6.82 -3.60 21.47
N GLY A 86 -7.61 -3.68 20.40
CA GLY A 86 -8.95 -4.24 20.46
C GLY A 86 -8.96 -5.73 20.82
N PRO A 87 -10.14 -6.28 21.15
CA PRO A 87 -10.29 -7.65 21.63
C PRO A 87 -9.78 -8.70 20.61
N ALA A 88 -9.84 -8.43 19.31
CA ALA A 88 -9.27 -9.31 18.29
C ALA A 88 -7.74 -9.40 18.38
N ALA A 89 -7.06 -8.27 18.62
CA ALA A 89 -5.61 -8.24 18.81
C ALA A 89 -5.19 -8.87 20.16
N ALA A 90 -6.01 -8.72 21.19
CA ALA A 90 -5.79 -9.38 22.48
C ALA A 90 -5.90 -10.91 22.38
N LYS A 91 -6.86 -11.44 21.61
CA LYS A 91 -6.99 -12.88 21.34
C LYS A 91 -5.78 -13.42 20.56
N GLN A 92 -5.29 -12.67 19.57
CA GLN A 92 -4.10 -13.03 18.79
C GLN A 92 -2.80 -12.99 19.62
N ALA A 93 -2.75 -12.17 20.67
CA ALA A 93 -1.60 -12.13 21.59
C ALA A 93 -1.57 -13.30 22.58
N GLY A 94 -2.71 -13.93 22.84
CA GLY A 94 -2.81 -15.12 23.71
C GLY A 94 -2.49 -16.44 23.00
N THR A 95 -2.52 -16.47 21.67
CA THR A 95 -2.19 -17.64 20.85
C THR A 95 -0.93 -17.38 20.04
N ALA A 96 0.20 -17.87 20.55
CA ALA A 96 1.46 -18.13 19.83
C ALA A 96 2.11 -16.95 19.05
N THR A 97 3.29 -16.56 19.53
CA THR A 97 4.44 -16.07 18.74
C THR A 97 4.15 -14.95 17.74
N GLY A 98 4.41 -13.71 18.20
CA GLY A 98 4.31 -12.44 17.48
C GLY A 98 5.22 -12.22 16.25
N ARG A 99 5.34 -13.21 15.35
CA ARG A 99 6.08 -13.13 14.09
C ARG A 99 5.20 -13.26 12.85
N SER A 100 4.03 -13.92 12.95
CA SER A 100 3.12 -14.15 11.83
C SER A 100 2.23 -12.93 11.50
N ALA A 101 1.74 -12.21 12.51
CA ALA A 101 0.86 -11.03 12.31
C ALA A 101 1.58 -9.80 11.71
N ARG A 102 2.92 -9.77 11.72
CA ARG A 102 3.71 -8.67 11.13
C ARG A 102 3.84 -8.82 9.61
N ARG A 103 3.72 -10.05 9.08
CA ARG A 103 3.92 -10.35 7.66
C ARG A 103 2.67 -10.05 6.82
N GLU A 104 1.47 -10.21 7.40
CA GLU A 104 0.21 -9.91 6.71
C GLU A 104 -0.07 -8.41 6.55
N ARG A 105 0.65 -7.53 7.27
CA ARG A 105 0.47 -6.07 7.21
C ARG A 105 1.27 -5.38 6.11
N ARG A 106 2.19 -6.06 5.43
CA ARG A 106 3.03 -5.46 4.38
C ARG A 106 2.33 -5.39 3.01
N ASP A 107 1.33 -6.23 2.78
CA ASP A 107 0.65 -6.36 1.49
C ASP A 107 -0.83 -5.93 1.56
N GLY A 108 -1.07 -4.63 1.43
CA GLY A 108 -2.34 -4.12 0.91
C GLY A 108 -3.20 -3.33 1.90
N ARG A 109 -3.19 -2.02 1.70
CA ARG A 109 -4.14 -1.00 2.17
C ARG A 109 -5.52 -1.56 2.55
N ARG A 110 -5.99 -1.24 3.77
CA ARG A 110 -7.42 -1.30 4.10
C ARG A 110 -8.00 0.10 4.28
N ILE A 111 -8.99 0.35 3.44
CA ILE A 111 -9.96 1.45 3.50
C ILE A 111 -10.96 1.10 4.60
N VAL A 112 -11.12 2.02 5.55
CA VAL A 112 -12.06 1.94 6.68
C VAL A 112 -13.45 2.34 6.17
N GLY A 113 -14.49 1.56 6.50
CA GLY A 113 -15.88 2.05 6.52
C GLY A 113 -16.89 1.61 5.45
N ALA A 114 -16.68 0.54 4.68
CA ALA A 114 -17.70 0.06 3.74
C ALA A 114 -18.40 -1.21 4.23
N ASP A 115 -19.72 -1.31 4.06
CA ASP A 115 -20.57 -2.46 4.39
C ASP A 115 -19.97 -3.82 3.97
N ALA A 116 -20.30 -4.89 4.70
CA ALA A 116 -19.77 -6.24 4.42
C ALA A 116 -19.94 -6.66 2.95
N ALA A 117 -21.05 -6.27 2.32
CA ALA A 117 -21.33 -6.47 0.91
C ALA A 117 -20.39 -5.68 -0.02
N VAL A 118 -20.07 -4.43 0.32
CA VAL A 118 -19.14 -3.59 -0.46
C VAL A 118 -17.72 -4.11 -0.35
N ARG A 119 -17.32 -4.66 0.82
CA ARG A 119 -16.03 -5.33 1.00
C ARG A 119 -15.95 -6.64 0.21
N ALA A 120 -17.04 -7.39 0.12
CA ALA A 120 -17.10 -8.61 -0.68
C ALA A 120 -16.98 -8.29 -2.18
N LYS A 121 -17.69 -7.26 -2.67
CA LYS A 121 -17.61 -6.80 -4.05
C LYS A 121 -16.22 -6.26 -4.41
N ALA A 122 -15.64 -5.43 -3.55
CA ALA A 122 -14.27 -4.92 -3.73
C ALA A 122 -13.22 -6.04 -3.74
N ARG A 123 -13.41 -7.10 -2.93
CA ARG A 123 -12.55 -8.29 -2.96
C ARG A 123 -12.72 -9.09 -4.24
N ALA A 124 -13.95 -9.27 -4.73
CA ALA A 124 -14.21 -9.95 -5.98
C ALA A 124 -13.61 -9.20 -7.18
N ASP A 125 -13.73 -7.87 -7.21
CA ASP A 125 -13.14 -7.03 -8.25
C ASP A 125 -11.60 -7.07 -8.21
N LEU A 126 -11.01 -7.06 -7.02
CA LEU A 126 -9.56 -7.21 -6.84
C LEU A 126 -9.09 -8.58 -7.32
N ALA A 127 -9.83 -9.65 -6.99
CA ALA A 127 -9.51 -11.00 -7.44
C ALA A 127 -9.59 -11.12 -8.97
N LYS A 128 -10.60 -10.50 -9.60
CA LYS A 128 -10.75 -10.44 -11.07
C LYS A 128 -9.60 -9.67 -11.72
N ARG A 129 -9.17 -8.55 -11.13
CA ARG A 129 -8.01 -7.78 -11.61
C ARG A 129 -6.71 -8.58 -11.49
N ARG A 130 -6.50 -9.26 -10.36
CA ARG A 130 -5.33 -10.13 -10.17
C ARG A 130 -5.27 -11.28 -11.16
N ARG A 131 -6.42 -11.91 -11.47
CA ARG A 131 -6.51 -12.94 -12.52
C ARG A 131 -6.15 -12.39 -13.91
N LYS A 132 -6.67 -11.21 -14.28
CA LYS A 132 -6.28 -10.57 -15.55
C LYS A 132 -4.79 -10.23 -15.61
N GLN A 133 -4.22 -9.77 -14.49
CA GLN A 133 -2.78 -9.50 -14.40
C GLN A 133 -1.95 -10.78 -14.52
N SER A 134 -2.35 -11.88 -13.87
CA SER A 134 -1.67 -13.17 -14.02
C SER A 134 -1.74 -13.69 -15.46
N ASP A 135 -2.90 -13.56 -16.12
CA ASP A 135 -3.06 -13.97 -17.51
C ASP A 135 -2.18 -13.13 -18.45
N GLN A 136 -2.06 -11.82 -18.19
CA GLN A 136 -1.19 -10.94 -18.96
C GLN A 136 0.29 -11.28 -18.74
N VAL A 137 0.71 -11.56 -17.51
CA VAL A 137 2.07 -12.00 -17.19
C VAL A 137 2.37 -13.34 -17.87
N GLN A 138 1.43 -14.29 -17.87
CA GLN A 138 1.61 -15.56 -18.58
C GLN A 138 1.74 -15.37 -20.09
N LYS A 139 0.94 -14.48 -20.70
CA LYS A 139 1.06 -14.15 -22.13
C LYS A 139 2.41 -13.49 -22.45
N MET A 140 2.88 -12.59 -21.60
CA MET A 140 4.20 -11.98 -21.76
C MET A 140 5.31 -13.01 -21.59
N ALA A 141 5.23 -13.88 -20.57
CA ALA A 141 6.20 -14.95 -20.36
C ALA A 141 6.27 -15.89 -21.57
N LYS A 142 5.12 -16.29 -22.13
CA LYS A 142 5.08 -17.09 -23.37
C LYS A 142 5.72 -16.35 -24.54
N ARG A 143 5.46 -15.05 -24.72
CA ARG A 143 6.04 -14.25 -25.79
C ARG A 143 7.55 -14.09 -25.63
N VAL A 144 8.03 -13.87 -24.41
CA VAL A 144 9.47 -13.79 -24.10
C VAL A 144 10.12 -15.14 -24.39
N ALA A 145 9.56 -16.25 -23.91
CA ALA A 145 10.09 -17.58 -24.21
C ALA A 145 10.18 -17.85 -25.72
N LEU A 146 9.16 -17.45 -26.48
CA LEU A 146 9.14 -17.58 -27.94
C LEU A 146 10.22 -16.71 -28.60
N LEU A 147 10.40 -15.47 -28.14
CA LEU A 147 11.47 -14.60 -28.62
C LEU A 147 12.84 -15.14 -28.25
N THR A 148 13.05 -15.68 -27.05
CA THR A 148 14.31 -16.27 -26.62
C THR A 148 14.65 -17.53 -27.43
N VAL A 149 13.67 -18.38 -27.71
CA VAL A 149 13.87 -19.55 -28.59
C VAL A 149 14.15 -19.10 -30.02
N HIS A 150 13.40 -18.13 -30.53
CA HIS A 150 13.64 -17.58 -31.87
C HIS A 150 15.02 -16.93 -31.97
N GLU A 151 15.44 -16.16 -30.98
CA GLU A 151 16.76 -15.55 -30.90
C GLU A 151 17.85 -16.60 -30.71
N ALA A 152 17.62 -17.68 -29.98
CA ALA A 152 18.56 -18.81 -29.91
C ALA A 152 18.69 -19.56 -31.25
N ILE A 153 17.66 -19.54 -32.09
CA ILE A 153 17.66 -20.15 -33.43
C ILE A 153 18.27 -19.20 -34.48
N VAL A 154 17.99 -17.90 -34.38
CA VAL A 154 18.35 -16.88 -35.37
C VAL A 154 19.67 -16.18 -35.04
N ALA A 155 20.06 -16.10 -33.77
CA ALA A 155 21.33 -15.51 -33.40
C ALA A 155 22.47 -16.36 -34.01
N PRO A 156 23.42 -15.72 -34.72
CA PRO A 156 24.57 -16.43 -35.23
C PRO A 156 25.31 -17.02 -34.04
N THR A 157 25.56 -18.33 -34.12
CA THR A 157 26.28 -19.08 -33.10
C THR A 157 27.65 -18.43 -32.86
N ASP A 158 28.23 -18.58 -31.67
CA ASP A 158 29.55 -18.01 -31.36
C ASP A 158 30.62 -18.44 -32.38
N ALA A 159 30.45 -19.63 -32.99
CA ALA A 159 31.27 -20.13 -34.08
C ALA A 159 31.11 -19.33 -35.40
N GLU A 160 29.90 -18.86 -35.73
CA GLU A 160 29.63 -18.02 -36.90
C GLU A 160 30.14 -16.60 -36.70
N ARG A 161 29.95 -16.03 -35.50
CA ARG A 161 30.51 -14.72 -35.11
C ARG A 161 32.05 -14.72 -35.17
N ALA A 162 32.68 -15.80 -34.71
CA ALA A 162 34.14 -15.96 -34.78
C ALA A 162 34.65 -16.06 -36.23
N LYS A 163 33.90 -16.70 -37.13
CA LYS A 163 34.24 -16.77 -38.57
C LYS A 163 34.13 -15.40 -39.25
N ASP A 164 33.10 -14.62 -38.93
CA ASP A 164 32.91 -13.30 -39.52
C ASP A 164 33.94 -12.28 -39.03
N LEU A 165 34.33 -12.35 -37.76
CA LEU A 165 35.44 -11.57 -37.21
C LEU A 165 36.77 -11.91 -37.90
N ARG A 166 37.07 -13.20 -38.10
CA ARG A 166 38.26 -13.62 -38.86
C ARG A 166 38.24 -13.10 -40.30
N LYS A 167 37.10 -13.19 -40.98
CA LYS A 167 36.93 -12.61 -42.34
C LYS A 167 37.04 -11.08 -42.37
N GLN A 168 36.73 -10.38 -41.29
CA GLN A 168 36.94 -8.93 -41.18
C GLN A 168 38.42 -8.62 -41.00
N VAL A 169 39.10 -9.30 -40.08
CA VAL A 169 40.54 -9.17 -39.86
C VAL A 169 41.33 -9.46 -41.14
N ASP A 170 41.00 -10.55 -41.86
CA ASP A 170 41.65 -10.88 -43.13
C ASP A 170 41.41 -9.82 -44.22
N ARG A 171 40.22 -9.20 -44.24
CA ARG A 171 39.90 -8.10 -45.16
C ARG A 171 40.68 -6.84 -44.82
N ASP A 172 40.84 -6.54 -43.54
CA ASP A 172 41.57 -5.36 -43.08
C ASP A 172 43.08 -5.52 -43.30
N ILE A 173 43.63 -6.72 -43.07
CA ILE A 173 45.02 -7.06 -43.43
C ILE A 173 45.23 -6.91 -44.94
N ARG A 174 44.34 -7.48 -45.78
CA ARG A 174 44.44 -7.33 -47.24
C ARG A 174 44.29 -5.88 -47.72
N LYS A 175 43.51 -5.05 -47.02
CA LYS A 175 43.41 -3.61 -47.31
C LYS A 175 44.71 -2.88 -46.95
N GLN A 176 45.32 -3.21 -45.81
CA GLN A 176 46.63 -2.68 -45.42
C GLN A 176 47.72 -3.08 -46.42
N GLU A 177 47.74 -4.35 -46.86
CA GLU A 177 48.69 -4.84 -47.87
C GLU A 177 48.47 -4.20 -49.26
N ARG A 178 47.22 -3.90 -49.64
CA ARG A 178 46.90 -3.19 -50.90
C ARG A 178 47.20 -1.69 -50.82
N GLY A 179 47.04 -1.07 -49.65
CA GLY A 179 47.43 0.32 -49.40
C GLY A 179 48.94 0.51 -49.25
N ALA A 180 49.69 -0.54 -48.93
CA ALA A 180 51.14 -0.54 -48.77
C ALA A 180 51.93 -0.88 -50.04
N ARG A 181 51.30 -0.99 -51.22
CA ARG A 181 52.03 -1.07 -52.50
C ARG A 181 52.33 0.34 -53.01
N PRO A 182 53.56 0.88 -52.89
CA PRO A 182 53.93 2.09 -53.60
C PRO A 182 53.86 1.80 -55.10
N GLY A 183 53.15 2.66 -55.84
CA GLY A 183 53.20 2.69 -57.29
C GLY A 183 54.67 2.78 -57.72
N ARG A 184 55.09 1.85 -58.57
CA ARG A 184 56.24 2.04 -59.44
C ARG A 184 55.86 3.00 -60.55
#